data_AF-A0A3D5WAD1-F1
#
_entry.id   AF-A0A3D5WAD1-F1
#
_cell.length_a   1.000
_cell.length_b   1.000
_cell.length_c   1.000
_cell.angle_alpha   90.00
_cell.angle_beta   90.00
_cell.angle_gamma   90.00
#
_symmetry.space_group_name_H-M   'P 1'
#
loop_
_entity.id
_entity.type
_entity.pdbx_description
1 polymer ?
#
loop_
_entity_poly.entity_id
_entity_poly.type
_entity_poly.pdbx_seq_one_letter_code
_entity_poly.pdbx_strand_id
1 'polypeptide(L)'
;MKKLHFIKLSLAASVLASGTAIANEDTESKIANLESQMAALREDVKSNNLDTLSKLHMAGYANVDAIAGSDRQEDGFTAAPFAPIFHFQFSDRVLFEGELEIETNADGETEIAAEYATIDLMLNDYMALVG
;
A
#
# COMPACT_ATOMS: atom_id res chain seq x y z
N MET A 1 -11.31 -23.74 -10.53
CA MET A 1 -9.95 -24.33 -10.66
C MET A 1 -8.98 -23.20 -10.97
N LYS A 2 -8.22 -22.73 -9.97
CA LYS A 2 -7.25 -21.63 -10.12
C LYS A 2 -6.06 -22.13 -10.95
N LYS A 3 -5.74 -21.46 -12.06
CA LYS A 3 -4.52 -21.72 -12.84
C LYS A 3 -3.35 -21.00 -12.18
N LEU A 4 -2.43 -21.79 -11.62
CA LEU A 4 -1.20 -21.35 -11.00
C LEU A 4 -0.20 -20.97 -12.12
N HIS A 5 0.10 -19.68 -12.27
CA HIS A 5 1.12 -19.20 -13.21
C HIS A 5 2.51 -19.44 -12.61
N PHE A 6 3.09 -20.60 -12.91
CA PHE A 6 4.52 -20.83 -12.75
C PHE A 6 5.28 -19.98 -13.78
N ILE A 7 5.73 -18.78 -13.37
CA ILE A 7 6.73 -18.03 -14.13
C ILE A 7 8.00 -18.87 -14.12
N LYS A 8 8.34 -19.40 -15.30
CA LYS A 8 9.49 -20.26 -15.54
C LYS A 8 10.78 -19.50 -15.22
N LEU A 9 11.40 -19.82 -14.08
CA LEU A 9 12.77 -19.46 -13.69
C LEU A 9 13.85 -20.11 -14.60
N SER A 10 13.52 -20.43 -15.85
CA SER A 10 14.32 -21.29 -16.73
C SER A 10 15.40 -20.55 -17.52
N LEU A 11 15.42 -19.22 -17.54
CA LEU A 11 16.23 -18.49 -18.54
C LEU A 11 17.57 -17.94 -18.03
N ALA A 12 17.97 -18.24 -16.79
CA ALA A 12 19.25 -17.78 -16.23
C ALA A 12 20.46 -18.63 -16.68
N ALA A 13 20.28 -19.79 -17.31
CA ALA A 13 21.36 -20.76 -17.49
C ALA A 13 22.09 -20.75 -18.85
N SER A 14 21.63 -20.00 -19.86
CA SER A 14 22.18 -20.14 -21.23
C SER A 14 23.15 -19.04 -21.68
N VAL A 15 23.42 -18.01 -20.87
CA VAL A 15 24.17 -16.81 -21.34
C VAL A 15 25.70 -16.98 -21.31
N LEU A 16 26.24 -18.02 -20.68
CA LEU A 16 27.70 -18.16 -20.49
C LEU A 16 28.46 -18.89 -21.61
N ALA A 17 27.81 -19.37 -22.68
CA ALA A 17 28.45 -20.37 -23.58
C ALA A 17 28.81 -19.92 -25.01
N SER A 18 28.58 -18.68 -25.45
CA SER A 18 28.77 -18.36 -26.88
C SER A 18 29.46 -17.03 -27.12
N GLY A 19 30.74 -16.96 -26.76
CA GLY A 19 31.66 -15.96 -27.28
C GLY A 19 32.09 -16.32 -28.71
N THR A 20 31.31 -15.92 -29.72
CA THR A 20 31.78 -15.66 -31.10
C THR A 20 30.72 -14.84 -31.82
N ALA A 21 31.09 -13.64 -32.25
CA ALA A 21 30.28 -12.78 -33.08
C ALA A 21 29.99 -13.45 -34.43
N ILE A 22 28.71 -13.75 -34.68
CA ILE A 22 28.15 -13.87 -36.03
C ILE A 22 26.92 -12.97 -36.01
N ALA A 23 27.01 -11.80 -36.64
CA ALA A 23 25.87 -10.93 -36.88
C ALA A 23 24.91 -11.65 -37.85
N ASN A 24 24.03 -12.45 -37.28
CA ASN A 24 22.92 -13.09 -37.98
C ASN A 24 21.66 -12.23 -37.73
N GLU A 25 20.77 -12.07 -38.72
CA GLU A 25 19.45 -11.41 -38.55
C GLU A 25 18.66 -11.98 -37.35
N ASP A 26 18.93 -13.23 -36.99
CA ASP A 26 18.42 -13.91 -35.79
C ASP A 26 18.88 -13.24 -34.47
N THR A 27 20.06 -12.62 -34.44
CA THR A 27 20.59 -11.93 -33.25
C THR A 27 19.97 -10.55 -33.10
N GLU A 28 19.86 -9.80 -34.19
CA GLU A 28 19.19 -8.49 -34.22
C GLU A 28 17.70 -8.63 -33.87
N SER A 29 17.03 -9.65 -34.41
CA SER A 29 15.63 -9.93 -34.07
C SER A 29 15.44 -10.35 -32.61
N LYS A 30 16.39 -11.10 -32.03
CA LYS A 30 16.39 -11.41 -30.59
C LYS A 30 16.59 -10.17 -29.73
N ILE A 31 17.50 -9.27 -30.11
CA ILE A 31 17.74 -8.01 -29.40
C ILE A 31 16.48 -7.13 -29.46
N ALA A 32 15.89 -6.94 -30.63
CA ALA A 32 14.65 -6.18 -30.78
C ALA A 32 13.49 -6.77 -29.97
N ASN A 33 13.39 -8.11 -29.92
CA ASN A 33 12.39 -8.80 -29.12
C ASN A 33 12.63 -8.61 -27.62
N LEU A 34 13.87 -8.66 -27.16
CA LEU A 34 14.26 -8.40 -25.78
C LEU A 34 13.97 -6.95 -25.37
N GLU A 35 14.28 -5.98 -26.22
CA GLU A 35 13.98 -4.56 -25.98
C GLU A 35 12.48 -4.32 -25.86
N SER A 36 11.68 -4.95 -26.73
CA SER A 36 10.22 -4.89 -26.69
C SER A 36 9.67 -5.50 -25.39
N GLN A 37 10.18 -6.66 -24.97
CA GLN A 37 9.81 -7.28 -23.69
C GLN A 37 10.19 -6.41 -22.49
N MET A 38 11.37 -5.78 -22.51
CA MET A 38 11.81 -4.85 -21.47
C MET A 38 10.95 -3.58 -21.41
N ALA A 39 10.52 -3.06 -22.56
CA ALA A 39 9.63 -1.89 -22.62
C ALA A 39 8.24 -2.23 -22.06
N ALA A 40 7.67 -3.37 -22.46
CA ALA A 40 6.41 -3.87 -21.92
C ALA A 40 6.49 -4.11 -20.41
N LEU A 41 7.57 -4.74 -19.92
CA LEU A 41 7.77 -4.98 -18.50
C LEU A 41 7.92 -3.66 -17.71
N ARG A 42 8.63 -2.67 -18.25
CA ARG A 42 8.77 -1.35 -17.61
C ARG A 42 7.43 -0.62 -17.51
N GLU A 43 6.62 -0.71 -18.56
CA GLU A 43 5.28 -0.13 -18.56
C GLU A 43 4.35 -0.85 -17.57
N ASP A 44 4.45 -2.17 -17.47
CA ASP A 44 3.74 -2.96 -16.45
C ASP A 44 4.19 -2.62 -15.02
N VAL A 45 5.50 -2.43 -14.79
CA VAL A 45 6.03 -2.01 -13.47
C VAL A 45 5.51 -0.64 -13.08
N LYS A 46 5.53 0.32 -14.02
CA LYS A 46 5.10 1.69 -13.79
C LYS A 46 3.59 1.82 -13.61
N SER A 47 2.80 1.09 -14.41
CA SER A 47 1.34 1.12 -14.34
C SER A 47 0.77 0.44 -13.10
N ASN A 48 1.46 -0.57 -12.55
CA ASN A 48 1.06 -1.26 -11.32
C ASN A 48 1.62 -0.63 -10.04
N ASN A 49 2.26 0.55 -10.10
CA ASN A 49 2.96 1.18 -8.96
C ASN A 49 3.93 0.20 -8.26
N LEU A 50 4.55 -0.71 -9.02
CA LEU A 50 5.59 -1.61 -8.50
C LEU A 50 6.94 -0.87 -8.30
N ASP A 51 7.02 0.38 -8.75
CA ASP A 51 8.18 1.27 -8.68
C ASP A 51 8.16 2.21 -7.46
N THR A 52 7.03 2.36 -6.76
CA THR A 52 6.96 3.19 -5.56
C THR A 52 7.40 2.38 -4.36
N LEU A 53 8.66 2.62 -3.95
CA LEU A 53 9.26 2.11 -2.72
C LEU A 53 8.42 2.40 -1.46
N SER A 54 7.46 3.31 -1.52
CA SER A 54 6.55 3.59 -0.42
C SER A 54 5.15 3.94 -0.92
N LYS A 55 4.12 3.52 -0.19
CA LYS A 55 2.71 3.86 -0.40
C LYS A 55 2.18 4.56 0.84
N LEU A 56 1.40 5.62 0.63
CA LEU A 56 0.67 6.30 1.70
C LEU A 56 -0.82 6.21 1.39
N HIS A 57 -1.62 5.78 2.36
CA HIS A 57 -3.06 5.77 2.31
C HIS A 57 -3.60 6.40 3.59
N MET A 58 -4.62 7.25 3.45
CA MET A 58 -5.29 7.89 4.57
C MET A 58 -6.78 7.65 4.46
N ALA A 59 -7.37 7.22 5.56
CA ALA A 59 -8.79 7.00 5.74
C ALA A 59 -9.21 7.60 7.09
N GLY A 60 -10.45 7.35 7.50
CA GLY A 60 -10.94 7.80 8.80
C GLY A 60 -12.43 8.10 8.76
N TYR A 61 -12.95 8.56 9.89
CA TYR A 61 -14.32 9.00 10.01
C TYR A 61 -14.42 10.28 10.84
N ALA A 62 -15.57 10.94 10.69
CA ALA A 62 -15.99 12.03 11.54
C ALA A 62 -17.50 11.96 11.69
N ASN A 63 -18.00 12.26 12.87
CA ASN A 63 -19.43 12.45 13.10
C ASN A 63 -19.67 13.65 14.01
N VAL A 64 -20.92 14.06 14.07
CA VAL A 64 -21.39 15.09 14.99
C VAL A 64 -22.65 14.53 15.63
N ASP A 65 -22.62 14.46 16.95
CA ASP A 65 -23.72 13.93 17.73
C ASP A 65 -24.55 15.08 18.29
N ALA A 66 -25.87 15.00 18.12
CA ALA A 66 -26.81 15.99 18.61
C ALA A 66 -27.87 15.32 19.48
N ILE A 67 -28.27 16.01 20.55
CA ILE A 67 -29.39 15.65 21.40
C ILE A 67 -30.50 16.67 21.23
N ALA A 68 -31.70 16.16 21.01
CA ALA A 68 -32.93 16.92 21.20
C ALA A 68 -33.34 16.76 22.66
N GLY A 69 -33.33 17.87 23.39
CA GLY A 69 -33.69 17.92 24.80
C GLY A 69 -35.16 17.61 25.02
N SER A 70 -35.47 16.99 26.17
CA SER A 70 -36.83 16.96 26.72
C SER A 70 -36.87 17.77 28.02
N ASP A 71 -38.06 18.10 28.53
CA ASP A 71 -38.30 18.98 29.69
C ASP A 71 -37.12 19.11 30.67
N ARG A 72 -36.37 20.22 30.54
CA ARG A 72 -35.17 20.68 31.30
C ARG A 72 -33.79 20.42 30.68
N GLN A 73 -33.68 19.79 29.53
CA GLN A 73 -32.41 19.68 28.79
C GLN A 73 -32.47 20.57 27.53
N GLU A 74 -31.42 21.35 27.27
CA GLU A 74 -31.32 22.16 26.04
C GLU A 74 -30.93 21.29 24.84
N ASP A 75 -31.44 21.65 23.66
CA ASP A 75 -30.98 21.08 22.40
C ASP A 75 -29.51 21.46 22.17
N GLY A 76 -28.69 20.53 21.69
CA GLY A 76 -27.27 20.83 21.48
C GLY A 76 -26.48 19.73 20.81
N PHE A 77 -25.30 20.11 20.34
CA PHE A 77 -24.26 19.16 19.91
C PHE A 77 -23.50 18.65 21.14
N THR A 78 -23.20 17.37 21.18
CA THR A 78 -22.59 16.70 22.34
C THR A 78 -21.17 16.23 22.09
N ALA A 79 -20.88 15.78 20.89
CA ALA A 79 -19.56 15.30 20.51
C ALA A 79 -19.35 15.57 19.02
N ALA A 80 -18.09 15.81 18.66
CA ALA A 80 -17.66 15.93 17.27
C ALA A 80 -16.33 15.19 17.08
N PRO A 81 -16.33 13.85 17.21
CA PRO A 81 -15.12 13.08 17.05
C PRO A 81 -14.64 13.10 15.60
N PHE A 82 -13.32 13.19 15.44
CA PHE A 82 -12.61 13.08 14.17
C PHE A 82 -11.47 12.07 14.35
N ALA A 83 -11.56 10.97 13.61
CA ALA A 83 -10.63 9.85 13.73
C ALA A 83 -9.90 9.58 12.42
N PRO A 84 -8.78 10.27 12.13
CA PRO A 84 -7.96 9.97 10.97
C PRO A 84 -7.13 8.69 11.17
N ILE A 85 -7.09 7.87 10.12
CA ILE A 85 -6.34 6.61 10.05
C ILE A 85 -5.26 6.72 8.97
N PHE A 86 -4.03 6.40 9.32
CA PHE A 86 -2.86 6.47 8.45
C PHE A 86 -2.31 5.08 8.20
N HIS A 87 -2.05 4.78 6.92
CA HIS A 87 -1.34 3.58 6.49
C HIS A 87 -0.13 4.01 5.66
N PHE A 88 1.07 3.75 6.15
CA PHE A 88 2.30 4.00 5.42
C PHE A 88 3.05 2.69 5.21
N GLN A 89 3.12 2.23 3.97
CA GLN A 89 3.82 1.01 3.61
C GLN A 89 5.15 1.35 2.95
N PHE A 90 6.25 0.78 3.45
CA PHE A 90 7.56 0.84 2.81
C PHE A 90 7.90 -0.52 2.20
N SER A 91 8.07 -0.52 0.87
CA SER A 91 8.20 -1.72 0.04
C SER A 91 7.05 -2.70 0.34
N ASP A 92 7.28 -3.99 0.21
CA ASP A 92 6.32 -5.04 0.56
C ASP A 92 6.66 -5.69 1.91
N ARG A 93 7.35 -4.95 2.80
CA ARG A 93 7.98 -5.51 4.01
C ARG A 93 7.55 -4.86 5.31
N VAL A 94 7.32 -3.56 5.30
CA VAL A 94 7.00 -2.81 6.52
C VAL A 94 5.76 -1.99 6.27
N LEU A 95 4.78 -2.11 7.16
CA LEU A 95 3.58 -1.29 7.19
C LEU A 95 3.50 -0.60 8.55
N PHE A 96 3.32 0.71 8.53
CA PHE A 96 2.96 1.49 9.72
C PHE A 96 1.49 1.82 9.62
N GLU A 97 0.74 1.51 10.68
CA GLU A 97 -0.68 1.82 10.80
C GLU A 97 -0.90 2.60 12.08
N GLY A 98 -1.71 3.65 12.02
CA GLY A 98 -2.08 4.40 13.21
C GLY A 98 -3.41 5.12 13.07
N GLU A 99 -4.13 5.20 14.18
CA GLU A 99 -5.38 5.93 14.30
C GLU A 99 -5.25 6.92 15.45
N LEU A 100 -5.61 8.16 15.19
CA LEU A 100 -5.78 9.18 16.21
C LEU A 100 -7.27 9.40 16.41
N GLU A 101 -7.69 9.68 17.63
CA GLU A 101 -9.01 10.20 17.93
C GLU A 101 -8.87 11.64 18.43
N ILE A 102 -9.62 12.55 17.83
CA ILE A 102 -9.68 13.96 18.20
C ILE A 102 -11.12 14.27 18.54
N GLU A 103 -11.39 14.68 19.77
CA GLU A 103 -12.72 15.04 20.22
C GLU A 103 -12.71 16.32 21.05
N THR A 104 -13.90 16.87 21.31
CA THR A 104 -14.08 18.01 22.21
C THR A 104 -14.88 17.55 23.41
N ASN A 105 -14.37 17.80 24.61
CA ASN A 105 -15.04 17.42 25.84
C ASN A 105 -16.15 18.42 26.22
N ALA A 106 -16.88 18.12 27.30
CA ALA A 106 -18.01 18.93 27.75
C ALA A 106 -17.65 20.38 28.13
N ASP A 107 -16.38 20.64 28.46
CA ASP A 107 -15.87 21.97 28.80
C ASP A 107 -15.39 22.75 27.57
N GLY A 108 -15.46 22.14 26.37
CA GLY A 108 -15.03 22.74 25.11
C GLY A 108 -13.53 22.60 24.84
N GLU A 109 -12.81 21.81 25.63
CA GLU A 109 -11.40 21.53 25.41
C GLU A 109 -11.22 20.41 24.38
N THR A 110 -10.17 20.50 23.56
CA THR A 110 -9.85 19.45 22.58
C THR A 110 -8.99 18.37 23.23
N GLU A 111 -9.42 17.13 23.13
CA GLU A 111 -8.67 15.95 23.52
C GLU A 111 -8.16 15.22 22.29
N ILE A 112 -6.90 14.76 22.35
CA ILE A 112 -6.25 14.02 21.28
C ILE A 112 -5.68 12.73 21.89
N ALA A 113 -6.15 11.59 21.40
CA ALA A 113 -5.71 10.27 21.79
C ALA A 113 -5.14 9.50 20.59
N ALA A 114 -4.23 8.58 20.86
CA ALA A 114 -3.82 7.59 19.88
C ALA A 114 -4.54 6.28 20.22
N GLU A 115 -5.48 5.88 19.37
CA GLU A 115 -6.25 4.65 19.55
C GLU A 115 -5.35 3.43 19.31
N TYR A 116 -4.57 3.47 18.24
CA TYR A 116 -3.46 2.56 18.04
C TYR A 116 -2.35 3.18 17.21
N ALA A 117 -1.15 2.61 17.36
CA ALA A 117 -0.01 2.84 16.49
C ALA A 117 0.80 1.54 16.45
N THR A 118 0.98 0.98 15.27
CA THR A 118 1.58 -0.34 15.07
C THR A 118 2.58 -0.33 13.94
N ILE A 119 3.56 -1.24 14.03
CA ILE A 119 4.50 -1.51 12.95
C ILE A 119 4.44 -3.00 12.62
N ASP A 120 4.05 -3.26 11.39
CA ASP A 120 3.85 -4.59 10.85
C ASP A 120 5.01 -4.98 9.94
N LEU A 121 5.60 -6.14 10.23
CA LEU A 121 6.61 -6.76 9.37
C LEU A 121 5.96 -7.85 8.53
N MET A 122 5.83 -7.58 7.23
CA MET A 122 5.32 -8.53 6.24
C MET A 122 6.38 -9.59 5.96
N LEU A 123 6.13 -10.82 6.40
CA LEU A 123 7.04 -11.95 6.21
C LEU A 123 6.83 -12.61 4.85
N ASN A 124 5.59 -12.65 4.40
CA ASN A 124 5.15 -13.08 3.07
C ASN A 124 3.68 -12.65 2.85
N ASP A 125 3.12 -12.97 1.68
CA ASP A 125 1.75 -12.60 1.27
C ASP A 125 0.62 -13.10 2.20
N TYR A 126 0.91 -14.01 3.14
CA TYR A 126 -0.07 -14.62 4.03
C TYR A 126 0.22 -14.38 5.52
N MET A 127 1.31 -13.69 5.86
CA MET A 127 1.74 -13.57 7.25
C MET A 127 2.47 -12.25 7.51
N ALA A 128 2.00 -11.56 8.54
CA ALA A 128 2.62 -10.38 9.12
C ALA A 128 2.92 -10.63 10.60
N LEU A 129 4.02 -10.06 11.09
CA LEU A 129 4.28 -9.90 12.52
C LEU A 129 3.88 -8.48 12.92
N VAL A 130 2.84 -8.38 13.76
CA VAL A 130 2.28 -7.12 14.26
C VAL A 130 2.97 -6.74 15.57
N GLY A 131 3.33 -5.47 15.73
CA GLY A 131 4.03 -4.95 16.90
C GLY A 131 3.57 -3.57 17.33
#